data_AF-A0A9D9S3Z9-F1
#
_entry.id   AF-A0A9D9S3Z9-F1
#
_cell.length_a   1.000
_cell.length_b   1.000
_cell.length_c   1.000
_cell.angle_alpha   90.00
_cell.angle_beta   90.00
_cell.angle_gamma   90.00
#
_symmetry.space_group_name_H-M   'P 1'
#
loop_
_entity.id
_entity.type
_entity.pdbx_description
1 polymer ?
#
loop_
_entity_poly.entity_id
_entity_poly.type
_entity_poly.pdbx_seq_one_letter_code
_entity_poly.pdbx_strand_id
1 'polypeptide(L)'
;MNPVFRIVAAGLVAACLASFSHAELPDRARFGHAMELGDIRAAEAWLDEGLPPDFEADTIGSGLMIAAWEGNIPLMQLFADRGANIDYLSRIGEQAITLAAWRGHQKAVEWLIDRGASLDPPDKTWGALHYAAFSGNRRIAELLIARGAKLDSRAPNLATPLMMAVREGHESIVQALVDAGASTVAVSDRGENALAWAMRYNRLRIAGLVAPPADVAAAVEAMPQAVAPAPPQSSVPAPPDVAELLTKLRRAEAQGKPTAALRRQFLAAVDQHRRTSTRQTVKAAPSALVISARRGKPGAERAELVFGAATPAAQNIAADAGAADILRALQAAQEAGQPTAELRHRFREAVEKLRQQSAQ
;
A
#
# COMPACT_ATOMS: atom_id res chain seq x y z
N MET A 1 -61.06 75.02 -17.44
CA MET A 1 -60.17 73.99 -18.02
C MET A 1 -59.06 73.73 -17.01
N ASN A 2 -58.86 72.45 -16.70
CA ASN A 2 -58.02 71.88 -15.63
C ASN A 2 -56.53 71.76 -16.08
N PRO A 3 -55.60 71.25 -15.23
CA PRO A 3 -54.21 71.70 -15.03
C PRO A 3 -53.15 70.66 -15.49
N VAL A 4 -51.84 70.99 -15.48
CA VAL A 4 -50.72 69.99 -15.50
C VAL A 4 -49.44 70.66 -14.91
N PHE A 5 -48.91 70.32 -13.72
CA PHE A 5 -48.05 69.19 -13.30
C PHE A 5 -46.59 69.15 -13.82
N ARG A 6 -45.63 69.36 -12.90
CA ARG A 6 -44.25 68.80 -12.76
C ARG A 6 -43.24 69.03 -13.92
N ILE A 7 -41.92 69.17 -13.72
CA ILE A 7 -40.96 68.20 -13.18
C ILE A 7 -39.67 68.93 -12.74
N VAL A 8 -39.20 68.65 -11.52
CA VAL A 8 -37.84 68.92 -11.03
C VAL A 8 -36.93 67.81 -11.57
N ALA A 9 -35.89 68.19 -12.31
CA ALA A 9 -34.82 67.27 -12.71
C ALA A 9 -33.79 67.18 -11.58
N ALA A 10 -33.87 66.13 -10.76
CA ALA A 10 -32.81 65.73 -9.85
C ALA A 10 -32.02 64.60 -10.53
N GLY A 11 -30.78 64.90 -10.92
CA GLY A 11 -29.85 63.93 -11.48
C GLY A 11 -29.50 62.87 -10.44
N LEU A 12 -29.81 61.61 -10.74
CA LEU A 12 -29.36 60.46 -9.99
C LEU A 12 -27.98 60.04 -10.53
N VAL A 13 -26.91 60.44 -9.84
CA VAL A 13 -25.59 59.81 -10.03
C VAL A 13 -25.67 58.43 -9.37
N ALA A 14 -25.89 57.40 -10.19
CA ALA A 14 -25.79 56.02 -9.73
C ALA A 14 -24.32 55.68 -9.45
N ALA A 15 -23.93 55.73 -8.19
CA ALA A 15 -22.67 55.14 -7.73
C ALA A 15 -22.82 53.61 -7.77
N CYS A 16 -22.23 52.98 -8.78
CA CYS A 16 -22.03 51.53 -8.81
C CYS A 16 -21.05 51.15 -7.69
N LEU A 17 -21.56 50.92 -6.48
CA LEU A 17 -20.84 50.19 -5.46
C LEU A 17 -20.78 48.73 -5.93
N ALA A 18 -19.67 48.35 -6.54
CA ALA A 18 -19.34 46.95 -6.74
C ALA A 18 -19.24 46.31 -5.34
N SER A 19 -20.23 45.52 -4.98
CA SER A 19 -20.18 44.66 -3.81
C SER A 19 -19.09 43.63 -4.04
N PHE A 20 -17.87 43.90 -3.58
CA PHE A 20 -16.83 42.89 -3.48
C PHE A 20 -17.30 41.87 -2.44
N SER A 21 -17.84 40.74 -2.91
CA SER A 21 -18.11 39.59 -2.05
C SER A 21 -16.76 39.08 -1.56
N HIS A 22 -16.41 39.38 -0.31
CA HIS A 22 -15.18 38.88 0.27
C HIS A 22 -15.29 37.36 0.40
N ALA A 23 -14.32 36.61 -0.12
CA ALA A 23 -14.32 35.17 0.06
C ALA A 23 -14.00 34.86 1.53
N GLU A 24 -14.92 34.21 2.24
CA GLU A 24 -14.66 33.74 3.60
C GLU A 24 -13.44 32.80 3.57
N LEU A 25 -12.43 33.12 4.39
CA LEU A 25 -11.20 32.32 4.49
C LEU A 25 -11.56 30.89 4.92
N PRO A 26 -10.94 29.87 4.30
CA PRO A 26 -11.30 28.48 4.55
C PRO A 26 -10.73 28.02 5.89
N ASP A 27 -11.41 27.05 6.51
CA ASP A 27 -10.72 26.19 7.47
C ASP A 27 -9.76 25.21 6.76
N ARG A 28 -8.96 24.50 7.54
CA ARG A 28 -7.91 23.61 7.02
C ARG A 28 -8.46 22.46 6.16
N ALA A 29 -9.64 21.95 6.51
CA ALA A 29 -10.26 20.81 5.81
C ALA A 29 -10.88 21.26 4.48
N ARG A 30 -11.61 22.38 4.47
CA ARG A 30 -12.17 22.99 3.27
C ARG A 30 -11.07 23.39 2.30
N PHE A 31 -9.98 23.97 2.81
CA PHE A 31 -8.81 24.29 1.99
C PHE A 31 -8.21 23.03 1.37
N GLY A 32 -7.92 22.00 2.17
CA GLY A 32 -7.34 20.74 1.69
C GLY A 32 -8.18 20.10 0.59
N HIS A 33 -9.48 19.95 0.82
CA HIS A 33 -10.40 19.37 -0.16
C HIS A 33 -10.43 20.14 -1.49
N ALA A 34 -10.46 21.48 -1.43
CA ALA A 34 -10.44 22.31 -2.63
C ALA A 34 -9.12 22.19 -3.42
N MET A 35 -7.98 22.11 -2.72
CA MET A 35 -6.67 21.94 -3.38
C MET A 35 -6.53 20.56 -4.03
N GLU A 36 -7.03 19.51 -3.38
CA GLU A 36 -7.04 18.13 -3.91
C GLU A 36 -7.93 18.01 -5.16
N LEU A 37 -9.06 18.73 -5.20
CA LEU A 37 -9.90 18.83 -6.39
C LEU A 37 -9.34 19.74 -7.49
N GLY A 38 -8.25 20.47 -7.21
CA GLY A 38 -7.66 21.41 -8.15
C GLY A 38 -8.51 22.66 -8.39
N ASP A 39 -9.28 23.11 -7.40
CA ASP A 39 -10.10 24.32 -7.49
C ASP A 39 -9.23 25.59 -7.42
N ILE A 40 -8.65 25.94 -8.56
CA ILE A 40 -7.78 27.12 -8.74
C ILE A 40 -8.55 28.42 -8.42
N ARG A 41 -9.87 28.48 -8.70
CA ARG A 41 -10.64 29.71 -8.47
C ARG A 41 -10.82 29.96 -6.98
N ALA A 42 -11.14 28.91 -6.21
CA ALA A 42 -11.21 29.03 -4.76
C ALA A 42 -9.85 29.39 -4.16
N ALA A 43 -8.77 28.72 -4.63
CA ALA A 43 -7.40 29.02 -4.21
C ALA A 43 -7.03 30.49 -4.45
N GLU A 44 -7.29 31.00 -5.66
CA GLU A 44 -7.00 32.37 -6.07
C GLU A 44 -7.75 33.37 -5.21
N ALA A 45 -9.06 33.18 -5.04
CA ALA A 45 -9.89 34.03 -4.21
C ALA A 45 -9.41 34.09 -2.75
N TRP A 46 -9.06 32.95 -2.15
CA TRP A 46 -8.57 32.95 -0.77
C TRP A 46 -7.19 33.60 -0.61
N LEU A 47 -6.28 33.40 -1.57
CA LEU A 47 -4.98 34.06 -1.58
C LEU A 47 -5.13 35.59 -1.78
N ASP A 48 -6.09 36.04 -2.59
CA ASP A 48 -6.42 37.47 -2.77
C ASP A 48 -6.97 38.12 -1.49
N GLU A 49 -7.74 37.37 -0.70
CA GLU A 49 -8.25 37.78 0.62
C GLU A 49 -7.19 37.72 1.74
N GLY A 50 -5.95 37.35 1.40
CA GLY A 50 -4.82 37.35 2.34
C GLY A 50 -4.60 36.03 3.07
N LEU A 51 -5.12 34.91 2.57
CA LEU A 51 -4.69 33.58 3.05
C LEU A 51 -3.16 33.46 2.83
N PRO A 52 -2.37 33.06 3.84
CA PRO A 52 -0.96 32.81 3.65
C PRO A 52 -0.72 31.74 2.56
N PRO A 53 0.21 31.95 1.61
CA PRO A 53 0.51 30.97 0.56
C PRO A 53 0.94 29.59 1.08
N ASP A 54 1.62 29.58 2.21
CA ASP A 54 2.05 28.36 2.91
C ASP A 54 1.02 27.88 3.96
N PHE A 55 -0.23 28.34 3.87
CA PHE A 55 -1.32 27.83 4.70
C PHE A 55 -1.47 26.32 4.48
N GLU A 56 -1.38 25.58 5.57
CA GLU A 56 -1.44 24.13 5.52
C GLU A 56 -2.86 23.61 5.74
N ALA A 57 -3.24 22.62 4.92
CA ALA A 57 -4.41 21.80 5.18
C ALA A 57 -4.26 20.97 6.47
N ASP A 58 -5.31 20.23 6.83
CA ASP A 58 -5.24 19.15 7.81
C ASP A 58 -4.60 17.87 7.23
N THR A 59 -4.50 17.78 5.90
CA THR A 59 -3.83 16.70 5.15
C THR A 59 -2.33 16.95 4.95
N ILE A 60 -1.80 16.63 3.76
CA ILE A 60 -0.39 16.41 3.44
C ILE A 60 0.51 17.67 3.51
N GLY A 61 -0.04 18.88 3.44
CA GLY A 61 0.77 20.11 3.51
C GLY A 61 0.06 21.38 3.04
N SER A 62 0.86 22.34 2.57
CA SER A 62 0.40 23.60 1.97
C SER A 62 -0.23 23.40 0.60
N GLY A 63 -0.83 24.45 0.03
CA GLY A 63 -1.41 24.39 -1.30
C GLY A 63 -0.42 24.01 -2.41
N LEU A 64 0.82 24.52 -2.36
CA LEU A 64 1.89 24.12 -3.28
C LEU A 64 2.21 22.63 -3.15
N MET A 65 2.24 22.11 -1.92
CA MET A 65 2.53 20.70 -1.64
C MET A 65 1.42 19.76 -2.16
N ILE A 66 0.15 20.12 -1.95
CA ILE A 66 -0.99 19.36 -2.47
C ILE A 66 -1.02 19.41 -4.00
N ALA A 67 -0.78 20.59 -4.59
CA ALA A 67 -0.70 20.74 -6.03
C ALA A 67 0.43 19.90 -6.65
N ALA A 68 1.59 19.81 -5.98
CA ALA A 68 2.70 18.96 -6.40
C ALA A 68 2.38 17.46 -6.28
N TRP A 69 1.68 17.05 -5.22
CA TRP A 69 1.19 15.69 -5.01
C TRP A 69 0.18 15.24 -6.08
N GLU A 70 -0.65 16.16 -6.58
CA GLU A 70 -1.59 15.89 -7.69
C GLU A 70 -1.01 16.21 -9.08
N GLY A 71 0.21 16.75 -9.15
CA GLY A 71 0.85 17.15 -10.41
C GLY A 71 0.17 18.33 -11.13
N ASN A 72 -0.62 19.13 -10.40
CA ASN A 72 -1.36 20.27 -10.93
C ASN A 72 -0.46 21.51 -11.06
N ILE A 73 0.27 21.58 -12.18
CA ILE A 73 1.20 22.69 -12.46
C ILE A 73 0.53 24.08 -12.40
N PRO A 74 -0.68 24.31 -12.97
CA PRO A 74 -1.35 25.59 -12.82
C PRO A 74 -1.59 26.01 -11.36
N LEU A 75 -1.98 25.07 -10.49
CA LEU A 75 -2.17 25.36 -9.07
C LEU A 75 -0.82 25.61 -8.37
N MET A 76 0.22 24.84 -8.69
CA MET A 76 1.58 25.09 -8.20
C MET A 76 2.07 26.50 -8.58
N GLN A 77 1.81 26.90 -9.83
CA GLN A 77 2.14 28.22 -10.35
C GLN A 77 1.42 29.32 -9.57
N LEU A 78 0.11 29.18 -9.33
CA LEU A 78 -0.65 30.13 -8.54
C LEU A 78 -0.01 30.33 -7.15
N PHE A 79 0.28 29.25 -6.41
CA PHE A 79 0.87 29.38 -5.07
C PHE A 79 2.25 30.04 -5.09
N ALA A 80 3.11 29.69 -6.06
CA ALA A 80 4.41 30.32 -6.19
C ALA A 80 4.33 31.80 -6.57
N ASP A 81 3.39 32.19 -7.45
CA ASP A 81 3.17 33.60 -7.82
C ASP A 81 2.67 34.44 -6.64
N ARG A 82 2.05 33.80 -5.64
CA ARG A 82 1.65 34.44 -4.39
C ARG A 82 2.72 34.37 -3.30
N GLY A 83 3.89 33.81 -3.60
CA GLY A 83 5.04 33.79 -2.69
C GLY A 83 5.12 32.58 -1.76
N ALA A 84 4.49 31.45 -2.11
CA ALA A 84 4.72 30.19 -1.40
C ALA A 84 6.20 29.81 -1.42
N ASN A 85 6.71 29.34 -0.29
CA ASN A 85 8.09 28.89 -0.19
C ASN A 85 8.24 27.54 -0.90
N ILE A 86 9.07 27.51 -1.96
CA ILE A 86 9.35 26.31 -2.75
C ILE A 86 9.88 25.16 -1.88
N ASP A 87 10.68 25.48 -0.86
CA ASP A 87 11.29 24.52 0.06
C ASP A 87 10.55 24.39 1.40
N TYR A 88 9.28 24.84 1.46
CA TYR A 88 8.46 24.74 2.66
C TYR A 88 8.45 23.30 3.20
N LEU A 89 8.73 23.16 4.49
CA LEU A 89 8.70 21.90 5.22
C LEU A 89 7.39 21.81 6.01
N SER A 90 6.56 20.81 5.70
CA SER A 90 5.33 20.60 6.45
C SER A 90 5.58 20.09 7.86
N ARG A 91 4.52 20.06 8.68
CA ARG A 91 4.52 19.44 10.02
C ARG A 91 5.05 17.99 10.07
N ILE A 92 5.03 17.25 8.97
CA ILE A 92 5.56 15.88 8.88
C ILE A 92 6.96 15.81 8.24
N GLY A 93 7.57 16.95 7.94
CA GLY A 93 8.93 17.02 7.38
C GLY A 93 9.01 16.77 5.88
N GLU A 94 7.91 16.97 5.14
CA GLU A 94 7.85 16.79 3.69
C GLU A 94 7.94 18.13 2.94
N GLN A 95 8.35 18.07 1.67
CA GLN A 95 8.42 19.23 0.77
C GLN A 95 7.62 18.95 -0.51
N ALA A 96 7.31 19.99 -1.29
CA ALA A 96 6.58 19.82 -2.54
C ALA A 96 7.29 18.86 -3.51
N ILE A 97 8.63 18.92 -3.59
CA ILE A 97 9.43 18.08 -4.50
C ILE A 97 9.42 16.60 -4.07
N THR A 98 9.40 16.30 -2.77
CA THR A 98 9.36 14.92 -2.27
C THR A 98 8.02 14.27 -2.58
N LEU A 99 6.92 15.00 -2.42
CA LEU A 99 5.56 14.57 -2.74
C LEU A 99 5.37 14.31 -4.24
N ALA A 100 5.82 15.23 -5.10
CA ALA A 100 5.79 15.04 -6.55
C ALA A 100 6.63 13.83 -6.99
N ALA A 101 7.81 13.64 -6.38
CA ALA A 101 8.69 12.51 -6.65
C ALA A 101 8.08 11.17 -6.23
N TRP A 102 7.39 11.11 -5.08
CA TRP A 102 6.66 9.92 -4.66
C TRP A 102 5.55 9.57 -5.64
N ARG A 103 4.74 10.57 -6.04
CA ARG A 103 3.57 10.37 -6.92
C ARG A 103 3.90 10.14 -8.39
N GLY A 104 5.16 10.36 -8.80
CA GLY A 104 5.58 10.11 -10.17
C GLY A 104 5.30 11.27 -11.12
N HIS A 105 5.04 12.46 -10.60
CA HIS A 105 4.76 13.66 -11.39
C HIS A 105 6.05 14.31 -11.88
N GLN A 106 6.69 13.72 -12.90
CA GLN A 106 7.97 14.18 -13.43
C GLN A 106 7.96 15.67 -13.81
N LYS A 107 6.91 16.15 -14.48
CA LYS A 107 6.79 17.58 -14.86
C LYS A 107 6.73 18.51 -13.65
N ALA A 108 6.12 18.07 -12.55
CA ALA A 108 6.06 18.85 -11.31
C ALA A 108 7.44 18.88 -10.64
N VAL A 109 8.17 17.76 -10.65
CA VAL A 109 9.57 17.72 -10.19
C VAL A 109 10.43 18.66 -11.02
N GLU A 110 10.39 18.59 -12.35
CA GLU A 110 11.13 19.49 -13.24
C GLU A 110 10.81 20.96 -12.95
N TRP A 111 9.51 21.29 -12.83
CA TRP A 111 9.06 22.65 -12.54
C TRP A 111 9.59 23.19 -11.20
N LEU A 112 9.65 22.34 -10.17
CA LEU A 112 10.19 22.71 -8.84
C LEU A 112 11.70 22.92 -8.88
N ILE A 113 12.43 22.03 -9.56
CA ILE A 113 13.89 22.16 -9.73
C ILE A 113 14.24 23.45 -10.48
N ASP A 114 13.50 23.76 -11.54
CA ASP A 114 13.71 24.97 -12.35
C ASP A 114 13.41 26.26 -11.56
N ARG A 115 12.74 26.17 -10.40
CA ARG A 115 12.49 27.26 -9.44
C ARG A 115 13.40 27.22 -8.21
N GLY A 116 14.44 26.39 -8.25
CA GLY A 116 15.46 26.34 -7.20
C GLY A 116 15.09 25.51 -5.99
N ALA A 117 14.14 24.57 -6.11
CA ALA A 117 13.87 23.61 -5.04
C ALA A 117 15.14 22.84 -4.67
N SER A 118 15.41 22.70 -3.37
CA SER A 118 16.49 21.88 -2.87
C SER A 118 16.26 20.41 -3.25
N LEU A 119 17.26 19.79 -3.87
CA LEU A 119 17.23 18.35 -4.17
C LEU A 119 17.53 17.51 -2.93
N ASP A 120 18.27 18.10 -2.00
CA ASP A 120 18.79 17.43 -0.82
C ASP A 120 17.92 17.75 0.40
N PRO A 121 17.49 16.72 1.14
CA PRO A 121 16.71 16.94 2.34
C PRO A 121 17.59 17.47 3.48
N PRO A 122 16.97 18.06 4.51
CA PRO A 122 17.63 18.24 5.81
C PRO A 122 18.18 16.91 6.36
N ASP A 123 19.11 17.00 7.32
CA ASP A 123 19.69 15.82 7.95
C ASP A 123 18.59 14.91 8.55
N LYS A 124 18.69 13.61 8.26
CA LYS A 124 17.77 12.57 8.73
C LYS A 124 16.32 12.76 8.26
N THR A 125 16.10 13.34 7.09
CA THR A 125 14.78 13.45 6.45
C THR A 125 14.74 12.69 5.13
N TRP A 126 13.55 12.26 4.70
CA TRP A 126 13.38 11.67 3.37
C TRP A 126 13.50 12.76 2.31
N GLY A 127 14.34 12.52 1.31
CA GLY A 127 14.50 13.42 0.16
C GLY A 127 13.77 12.91 -1.08
N ALA A 128 13.71 13.74 -2.13
CA ALA A 128 13.03 13.37 -3.38
C ALA A 128 13.61 12.07 -3.99
N LEU A 129 14.93 11.86 -3.90
CA LEU A 129 15.57 10.65 -4.42
C LEU A 129 15.21 9.40 -3.60
N HIS A 130 14.98 9.53 -2.28
CA HIS A 130 14.47 8.41 -1.47
C HIS A 130 13.06 8.02 -1.92
N TYR A 131 12.18 9.01 -2.11
CA TYR A 131 10.80 8.76 -2.54
C TYR A 131 10.73 8.18 -3.94
N ALA A 132 11.50 8.71 -4.90
CA ALA A 132 11.56 8.16 -6.26
C ALA A 132 12.10 6.72 -6.26
N ALA A 133 13.11 6.43 -5.42
CA ALA A 133 13.66 5.09 -5.26
C ALA A 133 12.68 4.12 -4.58
N PHE A 134 11.87 4.58 -3.63
CA PHE A 134 10.86 3.78 -2.96
C PHE A 134 9.65 3.50 -3.89
N SER A 135 9.14 4.51 -4.58
CA SER A 135 7.96 4.39 -5.43
C SER A 135 8.23 3.72 -6.78
N GLY A 136 9.49 3.55 -7.17
CA GLY A 136 9.87 2.96 -8.45
C GLY A 136 9.82 3.95 -9.63
N ASN A 137 9.80 5.25 -9.36
CA ASN A 137 9.74 6.30 -10.38
C ASN A 137 11.11 6.51 -11.04
N ARG A 138 11.53 5.54 -11.86
CA ARG A 138 12.85 5.50 -12.51
C ARG A 138 13.24 6.81 -13.17
N ARG A 139 12.33 7.39 -13.95
CA ARG A 139 12.63 8.61 -14.71
C ARG A 139 12.90 9.81 -13.80
N ILE A 140 12.22 9.88 -12.66
CA ILE A 140 12.47 10.92 -11.64
C ILE A 140 13.78 10.65 -10.92
N ALA A 141 14.08 9.39 -10.57
CA ALA A 141 15.37 9.04 -9.97
C ALA A 141 16.54 9.43 -10.89
N GLU A 142 16.48 9.06 -12.18
CA GLU A 142 17.47 9.44 -13.19
C GLU A 142 17.60 10.98 -13.32
N LEU A 143 16.47 11.70 -13.32
CA LEU A 143 16.47 13.16 -13.36
C LEU A 143 17.18 13.75 -12.13
N LEU A 144 16.82 13.32 -10.92
CA LEU A 144 17.41 13.83 -9.68
C LEU A 144 18.92 13.55 -9.61
N ILE A 145 19.34 12.35 -10.00
CA ILE A 145 20.76 11.98 -10.13
C ILE A 145 21.47 12.92 -11.12
N ALA A 146 20.89 13.12 -12.30
CA ALA A 146 21.47 13.99 -13.33
C ALA A 146 21.54 15.48 -12.91
N ARG A 147 20.65 15.91 -12.00
CA ARG A 147 20.65 17.27 -11.43
C ARG A 147 21.56 17.40 -10.20
N GLY A 148 22.26 16.34 -9.80
CA GLY A 148 23.26 16.38 -8.74
C GLY A 148 22.71 16.14 -7.32
N ALA A 149 21.56 15.48 -7.18
CA ALA A 149 21.06 15.08 -5.87
C ALA A 149 22.06 14.17 -5.15
N LYS A 150 22.24 14.37 -3.84
CA LYS A 150 23.15 13.58 -3.02
C LYS A 150 22.67 12.13 -2.91
N LEU A 151 23.43 11.24 -3.56
CA LEU A 151 23.13 9.81 -3.69
C LEU A 151 23.04 9.05 -2.37
N ASP A 152 23.84 9.46 -1.38
CA ASP A 152 23.95 8.81 -0.06
C ASP A 152 23.33 9.64 1.07
N SER A 153 22.32 10.45 0.74
CA SER A 153 21.48 11.11 1.74
C SER A 153 20.88 10.09 2.72
N ARG A 154 20.66 10.49 3.96
CA ARG A 154 20.26 9.59 5.06
C ARG A 154 18.86 9.93 5.53
N ALA A 155 17.95 8.97 5.38
CA ALA A 155 16.62 8.98 6.00
C ALA A 155 16.73 8.81 7.55
N PRO A 156 15.62 8.96 8.33
CA PRO A 156 15.64 8.81 9.79
C PRO A 156 16.26 7.51 10.31
N ASN A 157 16.08 6.39 9.58
CA ASN A 157 16.64 5.07 9.89
C ASN A 157 18.03 4.85 9.25
N LEU A 158 18.70 5.95 8.86
CA LEU A 158 19.98 5.99 8.13
C LEU A 158 19.99 5.26 6.79
N ALA A 159 18.83 4.85 6.27
CA ALA A 159 18.76 4.22 4.97
C ALA A 159 19.06 5.23 3.86
N THR A 160 19.72 4.75 2.81
CA THR A 160 20.01 5.53 1.59
C THR A 160 18.95 5.28 0.51
N PRO A 161 18.85 6.11 -0.53
CA PRO A 161 18.02 5.84 -1.70
C PRO A 161 18.30 4.47 -2.35
N LEU A 162 19.57 4.05 -2.41
CA LEU A 162 19.96 2.73 -2.92
C LEU A 162 19.29 1.61 -2.11
N MET A 163 19.31 1.68 -0.79
CA MET A 163 18.63 0.70 0.07
C MET A 163 17.13 0.66 -0.19
N MET A 164 16.47 1.81 -0.38
CA MET A 164 15.04 1.86 -0.70
C MET A 164 14.72 1.15 -2.03
N ALA A 165 15.48 1.44 -3.08
CA ALA A 165 15.33 0.77 -4.37
C ALA A 165 15.56 -0.74 -4.26
N VAL A 166 16.55 -1.17 -3.47
CA VAL A 166 16.81 -2.59 -3.20
C VAL A 166 15.60 -3.23 -2.50
N ARG A 167 15.11 -2.66 -1.40
CA ARG A 167 13.98 -3.21 -0.64
C ARG A 167 12.75 -3.43 -1.53
N GLU A 168 12.43 -2.43 -2.35
CA GLU A 168 11.26 -2.46 -3.22
C GLU A 168 11.46 -3.29 -4.49
N GLY A 169 12.71 -3.63 -4.83
CA GLY A 169 13.03 -4.50 -5.96
C GLY A 169 13.18 -3.76 -7.29
N HIS A 170 13.43 -2.46 -7.27
CA HIS A 170 13.52 -1.61 -8.45
C HIS A 170 14.91 -1.69 -9.09
N GLU A 171 15.19 -2.81 -9.76
CA GLU A 171 16.49 -3.16 -10.35
C GLU A 171 17.08 -2.04 -11.23
N SER A 172 16.26 -1.42 -12.07
CA SER A 172 16.68 -0.31 -12.94
C SER A 172 17.13 0.94 -12.18
N ILE A 173 16.52 1.25 -11.03
CA ILE A 173 16.92 2.37 -10.17
C ILE A 173 18.18 2.01 -9.40
N VAL A 174 18.29 0.76 -8.93
CA VAL A 174 19.52 0.26 -8.31
C VAL A 174 20.70 0.43 -9.27
N GLN A 175 20.55 -0.01 -10.51
CA GLN A 175 21.59 0.14 -11.53
C GLN A 175 21.95 1.61 -11.73
N ALA A 176 20.97 2.50 -11.93
CA ALA A 176 21.23 3.93 -12.11
C ALA A 176 21.97 4.57 -10.93
N LEU A 177 21.64 4.19 -9.68
CA LEU A 177 22.31 4.68 -8.48
C LEU A 177 23.75 4.14 -8.36
N VAL A 178 23.96 2.86 -8.62
CA VAL A 178 25.29 2.23 -8.60
C VAL A 178 26.19 2.81 -9.69
N ASP A 179 25.67 2.97 -10.90
CA ASP A 179 26.41 3.58 -12.02
C ASP A 179 26.78 5.04 -11.74
N ALA A 180 25.94 5.75 -10.98
CA ALA A 180 26.21 7.11 -10.51
C ALA A 180 27.18 7.19 -9.32
N GLY A 181 27.58 6.05 -8.74
CA GLY A 181 28.54 5.96 -7.65
C GLY A 181 27.93 6.01 -6.24
N ALA A 182 26.65 5.64 -6.07
CA ALA A 182 26.06 5.49 -4.74
C ALA A 182 26.78 4.42 -3.91
N SER A 183 26.98 4.67 -2.62
CA SER A 183 27.72 3.76 -1.74
C SER A 183 26.92 2.49 -1.43
N THR A 184 27.42 1.34 -1.90
CA THR A 184 26.84 0.01 -1.60
C THR A 184 27.16 -0.48 -0.18
N VAL A 185 28.18 0.11 0.46
CA VAL A 185 28.66 -0.25 1.81
C VAL A 185 28.09 0.62 2.92
N ALA A 186 27.29 1.63 2.57
CA ALA A 186 26.55 2.40 3.57
C ALA A 186 25.67 1.46 4.39
N VAL A 187 25.51 1.73 5.69
CA VAL A 187 24.69 0.91 6.61
C VAL A 187 23.53 1.71 7.20
N SER A 188 22.39 1.06 7.40
CA SER A 188 21.24 1.59 8.14
C SER A 188 21.51 1.69 9.64
N ASP A 189 20.55 2.19 10.40
CA ASP A 189 20.56 2.20 11.87
C ASP A 189 20.68 0.80 12.51
N ARG A 190 20.35 -0.26 11.77
CA ARG A 190 20.53 -1.67 12.16
C ARG A 190 21.87 -2.27 11.75
N GLY A 191 22.76 -1.47 11.15
CA GLY A 191 24.03 -1.97 10.61
C GLY A 191 23.86 -2.77 9.31
N GLU A 192 22.72 -2.69 8.64
CA GLU A 192 22.45 -3.43 7.40
C GLU A 192 22.82 -2.59 6.17
N ASN A 193 23.63 -3.14 5.26
CA ASN A 193 23.93 -2.51 3.97
C ASN A 193 22.95 -2.91 2.86
N ALA A 194 23.17 -2.42 1.63
CA ALA A 194 22.34 -2.74 0.47
C ALA A 194 22.27 -4.26 0.20
N LEU A 195 23.39 -4.99 0.33
CA LEU A 195 23.41 -6.45 0.17
C LEU A 195 22.55 -7.16 1.23
N ALA A 196 22.67 -6.74 2.49
CA ALA A 196 21.86 -7.30 3.58
C ALA A 196 20.35 -7.08 3.34
N TRP A 197 19.96 -5.93 2.79
CA TRP A 197 18.57 -5.67 2.40
C TRP A 197 18.14 -6.53 1.21
N ALA A 198 19.03 -6.72 0.23
CA ALA A 198 18.74 -7.61 -0.89
C ALA A 198 18.46 -9.04 -0.40
N MET A 199 19.24 -9.55 0.55
CA MET A 199 19.00 -10.88 1.15
C MET A 199 17.72 -10.91 1.99
N ARG A 200 17.53 -9.94 2.90
CA ARG A 200 16.38 -9.87 3.80
C ARG A 200 15.04 -9.80 3.06
N TYR A 201 15.02 -9.12 1.92
CA TYR A 201 13.81 -8.96 1.09
C TYR A 201 13.76 -9.92 -0.11
N ASN A 202 14.62 -10.94 -0.15
CA ASN A 202 14.68 -11.95 -1.21
C ASN A 202 14.81 -11.34 -2.63
N ARG A 203 15.70 -10.37 -2.78
CA ARG A 203 16.02 -9.64 -4.02
C ARG A 203 17.32 -10.15 -4.62
N LEU A 204 17.43 -11.46 -4.82
CA LEU A 204 18.67 -12.14 -5.23
C LEU A 204 19.26 -11.61 -6.54
N ARG A 205 18.44 -11.19 -7.50
CA ARG A 205 18.91 -10.55 -8.74
C ARG A 205 19.64 -9.23 -8.48
N ILE A 206 19.15 -8.45 -7.52
CA ILE A 206 19.70 -7.15 -7.16
C ILE A 206 20.98 -7.30 -6.33
N ALA A 207 21.14 -8.40 -5.58
CA ALA A 207 22.34 -8.66 -4.78
C ALA A 207 23.63 -8.58 -5.62
N GLY A 208 23.61 -9.12 -6.84
CA GLY A 208 24.74 -9.05 -7.77
C GLY A 208 25.03 -7.66 -8.34
N LEU A 209 24.09 -6.72 -8.23
CA LEU A 209 24.29 -5.32 -8.65
C LEU A 209 24.97 -4.49 -7.55
N VAL A 210 24.82 -4.88 -6.29
CA VAL A 210 25.28 -4.09 -5.13
C VAL A 210 26.49 -4.69 -4.44
N ALA A 211 26.90 -5.91 -4.78
CA ALA A 211 28.03 -6.59 -4.18
C ALA A 211 28.70 -7.57 -5.16
N PRO A 212 30.00 -7.85 -4.99
CA PRO A 212 30.71 -8.82 -5.82
C PRO A 212 30.14 -10.25 -5.61
N PRO A 213 30.28 -11.15 -6.59
CA PRO A 213 29.73 -12.50 -6.52
C PRO A 213 30.15 -13.31 -5.29
N ALA A 214 31.37 -13.08 -4.79
CA ALA A 214 31.88 -13.76 -3.58
C ALA A 214 31.09 -13.37 -2.33
N ASP A 215 30.80 -12.08 -2.13
CA ASP A 215 30.03 -11.59 -0.99
C ASP A 215 28.56 -12.03 -1.09
N VAL A 216 28.01 -12.06 -2.32
CA VAL A 216 26.66 -12.57 -2.57
C VAL A 216 26.57 -14.06 -2.22
N ALA A 217 27.53 -14.88 -2.66
CA ALA A 217 27.56 -16.30 -2.35
C ALA A 217 27.65 -16.54 -0.84
N ALA A 218 28.57 -15.85 -0.16
CA ALA A 218 28.71 -15.93 1.30
C ALA A 218 27.42 -15.50 2.02
N ALA A 219 26.76 -14.45 1.55
CA ALA A 219 25.51 -13.97 2.13
C ALA A 219 24.35 -14.94 1.93
N VAL A 220 24.27 -15.62 0.76
CA VAL A 220 23.28 -16.67 0.48
C VAL A 220 23.53 -17.92 1.34
N GLU A 221 24.79 -18.33 1.51
CA GLU A 221 25.17 -19.45 2.39
C GLU A 221 24.86 -19.17 3.86
N ALA A 222 25.05 -17.91 4.29
CA ALA A 222 24.74 -17.45 5.64
C ALA A 222 23.23 -17.27 5.90
N MET A 223 22.37 -17.30 4.88
CA MET A 223 20.93 -17.25 5.09
C MET A 223 20.53 -18.47 5.93
N PRO A 224 19.75 -18.28 7.02
CA PRO A 224 19.26 -19.41 7.78
C PRO A 224 18.48 -20.30 6.82
N GLN A 225 18.96 -21.52 6.61
CA GLN A 225 18.22 -22.53 5.86
C GLN A 225 16.83 -22.58 6.47
N ALA A 226 15.78 -22.51 5.63
CA ALA A 226 14.42 -22.64 6.11
C ALA A 226 14.35 -23.94 6.92
N VAL A 227 14.33 -23.83 8.24
CA VAL A 227 14.13 -24.97 9.12
C VAL A 227 12.82 -25.55 8.65
N ALA A 228 12.85 -26.77 8.11
CA ALA A 228 11.66 -27.47 7.69
C ALA A 228 10.62 -27.28 8.79
N PRO A 229 9.40 -26.81 8.47
CA PRO A 229 8.41 -26.52 9.49
C PRO A 229 8.34 -27.75 10.40
N ALA A 230 8.52 -27.53 11.70
CA ALA A 230 8.44 -28.62 12.68
C ALA A 230 7.19 -29.44 12.35
N PRO A 231 7.28 -30.78 12.34
CA PRO A 231 6.15 -31.61 11.96
C PRO A 231 4.91 -31.14 12.73
N PRO A 232 3.76 -30.97 12.06
CA PRO A 232 2.59 -30.37 12.68
C PRO A 232 2.30 -31.11 13.98
N GLN A 233 2.35 -30.39 15.10
CA GLN A 233 2.00 -30.97 16.38
C GLN A 233 0.51 -31.32 16.29
N SER A 234 0.21 -32.61 16.22
CA SER A 234 -1.18 -33.07 16.19
C SER A 234 -1.89 -32.52 17.42
N SER A 235 -2.99 -31.81 17.21
CA SER A 235 -3.88 -31.38 18.29
C SER A 235 -4.09 -32.52 19.27
N VAL A 236 -3.93 -32.26 20.57
CA VAL A 236 -4.21 -33.25 21.61
C VAL A 236 -5.63 -33.78 21.36
N PRO A 237 -5.83 -35.10 21.33
CA PRO A 237 -7.15 -35.68 21.12
C PRO A 237 -8.15 -35.10 22.12
N ALA A 238 -9.38 -34.87 21.68
CA ALA A 238 -10.45 -34.48 22.59
C ALA A 238 -10.55 -35.50 23.74
N PRO A 239 -10.87 -35.05 24.97
CA PRO A 239 -11.12 -35.94 26.09
C PRO A 239 -12.11 -37.05 25.71
N PRO A 240 -11.94 -38.28 26.22
CA PRO A 240 -12.74 -39.44 25.78
C PRO A 240 -14.25 -39.22 25.87
N ASP A 241 -14.72 -38.55 26.93
CA ASP A 241 -16.12 -38.18 27.17
C ASP A 241 -16.64 -37.17 26.13
N VAL A 242 -15.86 -36.14 25.84
CA VAL A 242 -16.16 -35.13 24.81
C VAL A 242 -16.17 -35.76 23.41
N ALA A 243 -15.20 -36.64 23.12
CA ALA A 243 -15.10 -37.35 21.84
C ALA A 243 -16.26 -38.33 21.61
N GLU A 244 -16.69 -39.03 22.67
CA GLU A 244 -17.84 -39.94 22.62
C GLU A 244 -19.15 -39.17 22.37
N LEU A 245 -19.36 -38.06 23.09
CA LEU A 245 -20.53 -37.19 22.90
C LEU A 245 -20.57 -36.60 21.49
N LEU A 246 -19.44 -36.14 20.94
CA LEU A 246 -19.35 -35.70 19.54
C LEU A 246 -19.75 -36.79 18.55
N THR A 247 -19.31 -38.03 18.78
CA THR A 247 -19.64 -39.16 17.92
C THR A 247 -21.14 -39.46 17.95
N LYS A 248 -21.76 -39.44 19.15
CA LYS A 248 -23.21 -39.59 19.31
C LYS A 248 -23.99 -38.46 18.64
N LEU A 249 -23.50 -37.22 18.76
CA LEU A 249 -24.09 -36.03 18.15
C LEU A 249 -24.10 -36.13 16.62
N ARG A 250 -22.96 -36.47 16.01
CA ARG A 250 -22.83 -36.65 14.56
C ARG A 250 -23.74 -37.76 14.04
N ARG A 251 -23.83 -38.89 14.76
CA ARG A 251 -24.73 -39.99 14.38
C ARG A 251 -26.20 -39.57 14.47
N ALA A 252 -26.58 -38.81 15.49
CA ALA A 252 -27.94 -38.33 15.65
C ALA A 252 -28.31 -37.29 14.56
N GLU A 253 -27.40 -36.37 14.23
CA GLU A 253 -27.57 -35.39 13.14
C GLU A 253 -27.68 -36.06 11.78
N ALA A 254 -26.81 -37.04 11.47
CA ALA A 254 -26.88 -37.82 10.24
C ALA A 254 -28.19 -38.62 10.10
N GLN A 255 -28.82 -38.98 11.22
CA GLN A 255 -30.10 -39.70 11.27
C GLN A 255 -31.32 -38.76 11.38
N GLY A 256 -31.11 -37.43 11.35
CA GLY A 256 -32.19 -36.44 11.49
C GLY A 256 -32.88 -36.45 12.85
N LYS A 257 -32.25 -37.00 13.90
CA LYS A 257 -32.83 -37.10 15.24
C LYS A 257 -32.65 -35.79 16.03
N PRO A 258 -33.54 -35.49 17.01
CA PRO A 258 -33.37 -34.31 17.86
C PRO A 258 -32.06 -34.37 18.66
N THR A 259 -31.20 -33.36 18.51
CA THR A 259 -29.85 -33.34 19.11
C THR A 259 -29.70 -32.40 20.29
N ALA A 260 -30.76 -31.68 20.69
CA ALA A 260 -30.70 -30.66 21.73
C ALA A 260 -30.22 -31.17 23.11
N ALA A 261 -30.64 -32.39 23.49
CA ALA A 261 -30.17 -33.01 24.74
C ALA A 261 -28.68 -33.38 24.68
N LEU A 262 -28.24 -33.99 23.57
CA LEU A 262 -26.84 -34.35 23.34
C LEU A 262 -25.95 -33.11 23.23
N ARG A 263 -26.42 -32.02 22.60
CA ARG A 263 -25.71 -30.72 22.53
C ARG A 263 -25.50 -30.12 23.91
N ARG A 264 -26.51 -30.18 24.80
CA ARG A 264 -26.36 -29.73 26.19
C ARG A 264 -25.34 -30.55 26.97
N GLN A 265 -25.38 -31.88 26.84
CA GLN A 265 -24.41 -32.77 27.47
C GLN A 265 -22.98 -32.52 26.95
N PHE A 266 -22.83 -32.34 25.64
CA PHE A 266 -21.55 -32.03 25.01
C PHE A 266 -20.96 -30.70 25.53
N LEU A 267 -21.75 -29.62 25.54
CA LEU A 267 -21.30 -28.32 26.03
C LEU A 267 -20.92 -28.36 27.52
N ALA A 268 -21.69 -29.09 28.35
CA ALA A 268 -21.38 -29.26 29.76
C ALA A 268 -20.04 -30.01 29.98
N ALA A 269 -19.78 -31.06 29.19
CA ALA A 269 -18.51 -31.79 29.24
C ALA A 269 -17.32 -30.91 28.81
N VAL A 270 -17.49 -30.10 27.76
CA VAL A 270 -16.48 -29.13 27.31
C VAL A 270 -16.19 -28.09 28.39
N ASP A 271 -17.22 -27.54 29.04
CA ASP A 271 -17.05 -26.56 30.11
C ASP A 271 -16.39 -27.15 31.35
N GLN A 272 -16.74 -28.38 31.71
CA GLN A 272 -16.09 -29.10 32.81
C GLN A 272 -14.60 -29.30 32.52
N HIS A 273 -14.26 -29.78 31.31
CA HIS A 273 -12.87 -29.96 30.90
C HIS A 273 -12.11 -28.63 30.87
N ARG A 274 -12.74 -27.54 30.42
CA ARG A 274 -12.15 -26.20 30.42
C ARG A 274 -11.81 -25.71 31.82
N ARG A 275 -12.61 -26.06 32.83
CA ARG A 275 -12.40 -25.67 34.24
C ARG A 275 -11.33 -26.52 34.93
N THR A 276 -11.22 -27.79 34.59
CA THR A 276 -10.28 -28.73 35.23
C THR A 276 -8.93 -28.79 34.54
N SER A 277 -8.82 -28.32 33.30
CA SER A 277 -7.57 -28.30 32.55
C SER A 277 -6.63 -27.19 33.00
N THR A 278 -5.33 -27.52 33.08
CA THR A 278 -4.29 -26.52 33.31
C THR A 278 -4.17 -25.62 32.09
N ARG A 279 -4.24 -24.30 32.31
CA ARG A 279 -4.13 -23.30 31.24
C ARG A 279 -2.70 -23.29 30.69
N GLN A 280 -2.52 -23.80 29.47
CA GLN A 280 -1.24 -23.69 28.76
C GLN A 280 -1.09 -22.25 28.25
N THR A 281 0.03 -21.61 28.61
CA THR A 281 0.43 -20.32 28.02
C THR A 281 1.01 -20.60 26.64
N VAL A 282 0.27 -20.25 25.60
CA VAL A 282 0.77 -20.35 24.23
C VAL A 282 1.79 -19.23 24.03
N LYS A 283 3.05 -19.58 23.71
CA LYS A 283 4.15 -18.61 23.52
C LYS A 283 3.90 -17.62 22.36
N ALA A 284 3.03 -17.97 21.41
CA ALA A 284 2.70 -17.14 20.26
C ALA A 284 1.21 -17.30 19.91
N ALA A 285 0.54 -16.22 19.53
CA ALA A 285 -0.83 -16.30 19.02
C ALA A 285 -0.85 -17.04 17.66
N PRO A 286 -1.82 -17.95 17.42
CA PRO A 286 -1.96 -18.58 16.12
C PRO A 286 -2.31 -17.53 15.07
N SER A 287 -1.76 -17.72 13.87
CA SER A 287 -1.91 -16.83 12.73
C SER A 287 -3.12 -17.19 11.85
N ALA A 288 -3.59 -18.44 11.91
CA ALA A 288 -4.84 -18.88 11.27
C ALA A 288 -5.41 -20.15 11.93
N LEU A 289 -6.72 -20.39 11.77
CA LEU A 289 -7.39 -21.67 12.05
C LEU A 289 -7.82 -22.28 10.72
N VAL A 290 -7.27 -23.45 10.36
CA VAL A 290 -7.63 -24.17 9.14
C VAL A 290 -8.62 -25.28 9.51
N ILE A 291 -9.81 -25.24 8.90
CA ILE A 291 -10.82 -26.29 9.03
C ILE A 291 -10.91 -27.00 7.68
N SER A 292 -10.64 -28.30 7.67
CA SER A 292 -10.72 -29.15 6.50
C SER A 292 -11.83 -30.19 6.67
N ALA A 293 -12.54 -30.49 5.58
CA ALA A 293 -13.59 -31.49 5.54
C ALA A 293 -13.56 -32.21 4.19
N ARG A 294 -13.82 -33.53 4.16
CA ARG A 294 -13.90 -34.30 2.91
C ARG A 294 -15.35 -34.59 2.55
N ARG A 295 -15.78 -34.07 1.39
CA ARG A 295 -17.12 -34.33 0.84
C ARG A 295 -17.30 -35.85 0.63
N GLY A 296 -18.36 -36.42 1.20
CA GLY A 296 -18.66 -37.87 1.12
C GLY A 296 -18.02 -38.75 2.20
N LYS A 297 -17.23 -38.19 3.14
CA LYS A 297 -16.71 -38.91 4.30
C LYS A 297 -17.05 -38.17 5.61
N PRO A 298 -18.27 -38.35 6.14
CA PRO A 298 -18.66 -37.77 7.42
C PRO A 298 -17.69 -38.20 8.52
N GLY A 299 -17.07 -37.24 9.22
CA GLY A 299 -16.08 -37.50 10.26
C GLY A 299 -14.61 -37.38 9.85
N ALA A 300 -14.30 -37.16 8.57
CA ALA A 300 -12.95 -36.83 8.09
C ALA A 300 -12.65 -35.31 8.16
N GLU A 301 -13.21 -34.65 9.16
CA GLU A 301 -13.04 -33.21 9.42
C GLU A 301 -11.89 -33.00 10.39
N ARG A 302 -11.04 -32.01 10.13
CA ARG A 302 -9.92 -31.66 11.01
C ARG A 302 -9.78 -30.16 11.11
N ALA A 303 -9.54 -29.68 12.34
CA ALA A 303 -9.23 -28.30 12.64
C ALA A 303 -7.79 -28.20 13.16
N GLU A 304 -7.00 -27.28 12.61
CA GLU A 304 -5.60 -27.09 12.94
C GLU A 304 -5.27 -25.61 13.12
N LEU A 305 -4.51 -25.29 14.17
CA LEU A 305 -4.01 -23.94 14.43
C LEU A 305 -2.64 -23.78 13.76
N VAL A 306 -2.50 -22.77 12.91
CA VAL A 306 -1.26 -22.43 12.21
C VAL A 306 -0.55 -21.35 13.00
N PHE A 307 0.75 -21.52 13.27
CA PHE A 307 1.58 -20.55 13.99
C PHE A 307 2.76 -20.10 13.09
N GLY A 308 3.01 -18.79 13.01
CA GLY A 308 4.03 -18.20 12.14
C GLY A 308 3.41 -17.49 10.93
N ALA A 309 4.24 -16.84 10.09
CA ALA A 309 3.73 -16.17 8.88
C ALA A 309 2.78 -17.13 8.16
N ALA A 310 1.53 -16.71 8.00
CA ALA A 310 0.55 -17.48 7.25
C ALA A 310 1.11 -17.61 5.84
N THR A 311 1.84 -18.70 5.57
CA THR A 311 2.10 -19.12 4.21
C THR A 311 0.70 -19.32 3.65
N PRO A 312 0.26 -18.53 2.66
CA PRO A 312 -1.01 -18.82 2.05
C PRO A 312 -0.87 -20.24 1.54
N ALA A 313 -1.74 -21.13 2.00
CA ALA A 313 -1.96 -22.45 1.40
C ALA A 313 -2.57 -22.31 -0.02
N ALA A 314 -2.14 -21.29 -0.76
CA ALA A 314 -2.41 -20.99 -2.15
C ALA A 314 -1.13 -21.09 -3.02
N GLN A 315 -0.02 -21.60 -2.48
CA GLN A 315 1.20 -21.87 -3.26
C GLN A 315 1.46 -23.37 -3.43
N ASN A 316 0.42 -24.11 -3.82
CA ASN A 316 0.55 -25.27 -4.71
C ASN A 316 -0.16 -24.95 -6.03
N ILE A 317 0.10 -23.75 -6.56
CA ILE A 317 -0.13 -23.42 -7.97
C ILE A 317 1.18 -22.81 -8.48
N ALA A 318 2.25 -23.61 -8.45
CA ALA A 318 3.35 -23.39 -9.35
C ALA A 318 3.04 -24.18 -10.63
N ALA A 319 2.82 -23.43 -11.71
CA ALA A 319 2.78 -23.87 -13.11
C ALA A 319 1.61 -24.78 -13.54
N ASP A 320 0.52 -24.16 -13.99
CA ASP A 320 0.26 -24.22 -15.44
C ASP A 320 -0.58 -23.00 -15.86
N ALA A 321 0.01 -22.12 -16.67
CA ALA A 321 -0.59 -20.83 -17.05
C ALA A 321 -1.92 -20.98 -17.81
N GLY A 322 -2.24 -22.17 -18.34
CA GLY A 322 -3.43 -22.37 -19.18
C GLY A 322 -4.78 -22.19 -18.50
N ALA A 323 -5.05 -22.88 -17.38
CA ALA A 323 -6.41 -22.94 -16.82
C ALA A 323 -6.83 -21.64 -16.09
N ALA A 324 -5.89 -21.00 -15.40
CA ALA A 324 -6.12 -19.74 -14.68
C ALA A 324 -6.31 -18.56 -15.65
N ASP A 325 -5.62 -18.56 -16.79
CA ASP A 325 -5.79 -17.55 -17.84
C ASP A 325 -7.12 -17.73 -18.56
N ILE A 326 -7.55 -18.98 -18.81
CA ILE A 326 -8.88 -19.26 -19.37
C ILE A 326 -9.99 -18.79 -18.42
N LEU A 327 -9.82 -18.93 -17.10
CA LEU A 327 -10.80 -18.43 -16.11
C LEU A 327 -10.90 -16.90 -16.12
N ARG A 328 -9.77 -16.20 -16.18
CA ARG A 328 -9.76 -14.73 -16.30
C ARG A 328 -10.42 -14.27 -17.59
N ALA A 329 -10.15 -14.94 -18.71
CA ALA A 329 -10.81 -14.66 -19.98
C ALA A 329 -12.32 -14.96 -19.95
N LEU A 330 -12.74 -16.01 -19.24
CA LEU A 330 -14.15 -16.37 -19.05
C LEU A 330 -14.91 -15.30 -18.27
N GLN A 331 -14.29 -14.79 -17.20
CA GLN A 331 -14.89 -13.77 -16.35
C GLN A 331 -15.01 -12.44 -17.09
N ALA A 332 -13.97 -12.02 -17.81
CA ALA A 332 -14.00 -10.83 -18.67
C ALA A 332 -15.04 -10.95 -19.80
N ALA A 333 -15.16 -12.13 -20.44
CA ALA A 333 -16.16 -12.37 -21.48
C ALA A 333 -17.60 -12.35 -20.94
N GLN A 334 -17.83 -12.82 -19.71
CA GLN A 334 -19.14 -12.74 -19.05
C GLN A 334 -19.51 -11.30 -18.68
N GLU A 335 -18.56 -10.52 -18.17
CA GLU A 335 -18.74 -9.10 -17.85
C GLU A 335 -19.00 -8.26 -19.12
N ALA A 336 -18.39 -8.62 -20.24
CA ALA A 336 -18.59 -7.99 -21.55
C ALA A 336 -19.80 -8.53 -22.34
N GLY A 337 -20.58 -9.48 -21.79
CA GLY A 337 -21.75 -10.07 -22.47
C GLY A 337 -21.41 -10.91 -23.72
N GLN A 338 -20.18 -11.39 -23.85
CA GLN A 338 -19.70 -12.17 -24.99
C GLN A 338 -20.02 -13.67 -24.86
N PRO A 339 -20.14 -14.42 -25.97
CA PRO A 339 -20.38 -15.86 -25.94
C PRO A 339 -19.22 -16.61 -25.25
N THR A 340 -19.53 -17.42 -24.24
CA THR A 340 -18.52 -18.08 -23.39
C THR A 340 -18.38 -19.59 -23.61
N ALA A 341 -19.11 -20.15 -24.57
CA ALA A 341 -19.20 -21.60 -24.80
C ALA A 341 -17.83 -22.24 -25.08
N GLU A 342 -17.01 -21.60 -25.91
CA GLU A 342 -15.70 -22.12 -26.31
C GLU A 342 -14.66 -22.02 -25.19
N LEU A 343 -14.67 -20.92 -24.44
CA LEU A 343 -13.83 -20.77 -23.24
C LEU A 343 -14.19 -21.78 -22.15
N ARG A 344 -15.49 -22.09 -21.97
CA ARG A 344 -15.95 -23.14 -21.05
C ARG A 344 -15.57 -24.55 -21.50
N HIS A 345 -15.48 -24.80 -22.80
CA HIS A 345 -14.97 -26.07 -23.32
C HIS A 345 -13.48 -26.23 -23.02
N ARG A 346 -12.68 -25.23 -23.39
CA ARG A 346 -11.22 -25.23 -23.16
C ARG A 346 -10.85 -25.29 -21.68
N PHE A 347 -11.64 -24.64 -20.83
CA PHE A 347 -11.46 -24.74 -19.38
C PHE A 347 -11.67 -26.17 -18.86
N ARG A 348 -12.73 -26.85 -19.33
CA ARG A 348 -13.00 -28.24 -18.94
C ARG A 348 -11.88 -29.18 -19.36
N GLU A 349 -11.38 -29.06 -20.59
CA GLU A 349 -10.26 -29.87 -21.07
C GLU A 349 -8.97 -29.62 -20.28
N ALA A 350 -8.69 -28.36 -19.92
CA ALA A 350 -7.52 -28.02 -19.10
C ALA A 350 -7.62 -28.62 -17.69
N VAL A 351 -8.81 -28.60 -17.08
CA VAL A 351 -9.06 -29.22 -15.77
C VAL A 351 -8.99 -30.75 -15.84
N GLU A 352 -9.45 -31.37 -16.93
CA GLU A 352 -9.36 -32.82 -17.15
C GLU A 352 -7.91 -33.28 -17.26
N LYS A 353 -7.07 -32.54 -18.01
CA LYS A 353 -5.62 -32.80 -18.11
C LYS A 353 -4.91 -32.68 -16.76
N LEU A 354 -5.23 -31.65 -15.98
CA LEU A 354 -4.70 -31.48 -14.63
C LEU A 354 -5.08 -32.64 -13.71
N ARG A 355 -6.33 -33.13 -13.80
CA ARG A 355 -6.77 -34.33 -13.05
C ARG A 355 -5.96 -35.56 -13.41
N GLN A 356 -5.69 -35.78 -14.70
CA GLN A 356 -4.91 -36.94 -15.17
C GLN A 356 -3.44 -36.87 -14.73
N GLN A 357 -2.84 -35.67 -14.73
CA GLN A 357 -1.47 -35.45 -14.25
C GLN A 357 -1.33 -35.63 -12.73
N SER A 358 -2.38 -35.30 -11.96
CA SER A 358 -2.38 -35.47 -10.49
C SER A 358 -2.61 -36.91 -10.01
N ALA A 359 -2.88 -37.85 -10.92
CA ALA A 359 -3.13 -39.27 -10.62
C ALA A 359 -1.92 -40.18 -10.90
N GLN A 360 -0.80 -39.63 -11.38
CA GLN A 360 0.50 -40.30 -11.52
C GLN A 360 1.41 -39.96 -10.33
#